data_AF-A0A7C1ZZQ3-F1
#
_entry.id   AF-A0A7C1ZZQ3-F1
#
_cell.length_a   1.000
_cell.length_b   1.000
_cell.length_c   1.000
_cell.angle_alpha   90.00
_cell.angle_beta   90.00
_cell.angle_gamma   90.00
#
_symmetry.space_group_name_H-M   'P 1'
#
loop_
_entity.id
_entity.type
_entity.pdbx_description
1 polymer ?
#
loop_
_entity_poly.entity_id
_entity_poly.type
_entity_poly.pdbx_seq_one_letter_code
_entity_poly.pdbx_strand_id
1 'polypeptide(L)'
;MKKNAILFLILLLLPLIGCLQQQETEQHLFNCILVEGKGKFYSIQQAVDHATNGDLIIVYPGNYEETILVNKTLHIQGEGEPVISCSNNTGSIITVTANNCRITGLHIKGNKQWGGNGSLTGLKISSAGNKIENNTIENTYYGVEMSRGADNNLIIFNHIFNNTDGVEAILACNNVFSHNNISWNHHSGVYLGYQSRYNTITQNIFINNGRGVHLKGASSNKVVQNTFINNTIETSECCGAEGKNLIQDNIYR
;
A
#
# COMPACT_ATOMS: atom_id res chain seq x y z
N MET A 1 -39.45 -66.16 -55.50
CA MET A 1 -39.32 -65.11 -56.55
C MET A 1 -39.60 -63.73 -55.94
N LYS A 2 -38.61 -62.82 -56.02
CA LYS A 2 -38.62 -61.34 -55.83
C LYS A 2 -39.13 -60.78 -54.48
N LYS A 3 -38.25 -60.39 -53.55
CA LYS A 3 -37.66 -59.04 -53.32
C LYS A 3 -38.68 -57.89 -53.30
N ASN A 4 -38.82 -57.22 -52.15
CA ASN A 4 -38.43 -55.82 -51.96
C ASN A 4 -38.42 -55.44 -50.48
N ALA A 5 -37.33 -54.80 -50.07
CA ALA A 5 -37.09 -54.22 -48.76
C ALA A 5 -37.75 -52.84 -48.67
N ILE A 6 -38.34 -52.48 -47.53
CA ILE A 6 -38.50 -51.09 -47.11
C ILE A 6 -38.16 -51.00 -45.62
N LEU A 7 -37.18 -50.14 -45.37
CA LEU A 7 -36.55 -49.72 -44.13
C LEU A 7 -37.30 -48.49 -43.60
N PHE A 8 -37.80 -48.50 -42.36
CA PHE A 8 -38.16 -47.29 -41.60
C PHE A 8 -38.01 -47.62 -40.10
N LEU A 9 -36.82 -47.41 -39.55
CA LEU A 9 -36.40 -46.21 -38.79
C LEU A 9 -37.20 -46.02 -37.48
N ILE A 10 -36.67 -46.62 -36.42
CA ILE A 10 -37.06 -46.39 -35.03
C ILE A 10 -36.56 -44.98 -34.64
N LEU A 11 -37.46 -44.01 -34.52
CA LEU A 11 -37.15 -42.72 -33.92
C LEU A 11 -37.40 -42.82 -32.41
N LEU A 12 -36.41 -43.32 -31.68
CA LEU A 12 -36.34 -43.18 -30.22
C LEU A 12 -36.00 -41.72 -29.92
N LEU A 13 -37.00 -40.95 -29.49
CA LEU A 13 -36.85 -39.64 -28.86
C LEU A 13 -36.06 -39.83 -27.55
N LEU A 14 -34.73 -39.80 -27.65
CA LEU A 14 -33.87 -39.53 -26.49
C LEU A 14 -34.13 -38.08 -26.08
N PRO A 15 -34.43 -37.79 -24.80
CA PRO A 15 -34.33 -36.43 -24.32
C PRO A 15 -32.85 -36.04 -24.43
N LEU A 16 -32.57 -35.04 -25.28
CA LEU A 16 -31.38 -34.20 -25.13
C LEU A 16 -31.45 -33.60 -23.73
N ILE A 17 -30.89 -34.30 -22.74
CA ILE A 17 -30.40 -33.66 -21.53
C ILE A 17 -29.16 -32.91 -21.99
N GLY A 18 -29.40 -31.74 -22.57
CA GLY A 18 -28.39 -30.72 -22.74
C GLY A 18 -27.78 -30.52 -21.37
N CYS A 19 -26.50 -30.88 -21.27
CA CYS A 19 -25.64 -30.59 -20.15
C CYS A 19 -25.69 -29.08 -19.90
N LEU A 20 -26.63 -28.65 -19.05
CA LEU A 20 -26.50 -27.42 -18.31
C LEU A 20 -25.35 -27.69 -17.35
N GLN A 21 -24.13 -27.41 -17.81
CA GLN A 21 -23.05 -27.12 -16.88
C GLN A 21 -23.58 -25.99 -16.01
N GLN A 22 -23.98 -26.32 -14.79
CA GLN A 22 -23.99 -25.32 -13.73
C GLN A 22 -22.58 -24.75 -13.74
N GLN A 23 -22.46 -23.53 -14.26
CA GLN A 23 -21.35 -22.69 -13.93
C GLN A 23 -21.53 -22.44 -12.43
N GLU A 24 -20.94 -23.32 -11.61
CA GLU A 24 -20.67 -23.00 -10.22
C GLU A 24 -19.89 -21.70 -10.28
N THR A 25 -20.60 -20.61 -9.98
CA THR A 25 -19.93 -19.37 -9.63
C THR A 25 -19.21 -19.73 -8.35
N GLU A 26 -17.91 -20.01 -8.44
CA GLU A 26 -17.05 -20.11 -7.27
C GLU A 26 -17.29 -18.82 -6.49
N GLN A 27 -18.07 -18.95 -5.43
CA GLN A 27 -18.17 -17.93 -4.41
C GLN A 27 -16.74 -17.87 -3.85
N HIS A 28 -15.94 -16.94 -4.38
CA HIS A 28 -14.53 -16.76 -4.02
C HIS A 28 -14.53 -16.44 -2.53
N LEU A 29 -14.48 -17.50 -1.73
CA LEU A 29 -14.51 -17.41 -0.29
C LEU A 29 -13.14 -16.84 0.06
N PHE A 30 -13.10 -15.60 0.50
CA PHE A 30 -11.88 -14.96 0.97
C PHE A 30 -11.23 -15.89 1.99
N ASN A 31 -10.08 -16.48 1.65
CA ASN A 31 -9.40 -17.36 2.58
C ASN A 31 -8.70 -16.49 3.61
N CYS A 32 -8.90 -16.85 4.88
CA CYS A 32 -8.16 -16.28 5.98
C CYS A 32 -6.90 -17.12 6.19
N ILE A 33 -5.73 -16.51 5.99
CA ILE A 33 -4.42 -17.13 6.16
C ILE A 33 -3.79 -16.59 7.43
N LEU A 34 -3.43 -17.48 8.36
CA LEU A 34 -2.88 -17.11 9.66
C LEU A 34 -1.36 -17.24 9.65
N VAL A 35 -0.67 -16.18 10.08
CA VAL A 35 0.78 -16.16 10.33
C VAL A 35 1.00 -16.08 11.83
N GLU A 36 1.48 -17.15 12.44
CA GLU A 36 1.74 -17.28 13.87
C GLU A 36 2.96 -18.19 14.09
N GLY A 37 3.76 -17.93 15.13
CA GLY A 37 4.94 -18.73 15.49
C GLY A 37 4.67 -20.20 15.86
N LYS A 38 3.43 -20.70 15.69
CA LYS A 38 2.98 -22.08 15.88
C LYS A 38 1.95 -22.57 14.83
N GLY A 39 1.67 -21.82 13.77
CA GLY A 39 0.62 -22.15 12.79
C GLY A 39 1.13 -22.71 11.47
N LYS A 40 0.27 -22.63 10.44
CA LYS A 40 0.55 -23.16 9.08
C LYS A 40 1.70 -22.40 8.38
N PHE A 41 1.86 -21.11 8.68
CA PHE A 41 2.92 -20.26 8.12
C PHE A 41 3.69 -19.55 9.23
N TYR A 42 5.02 -19.65 9.16
CA TYR A 42 5.95 -18.96 10.07
C TYR A 42 6.52 -17.67 9.47
N SER A 43 6.25 -17.43 8.19
CA SER A 43 6.69 -16.27 7.40
C SER A 43 5.48 -15.63 6.72
N ILE A 44 5.48 -14.30 6.68
CA ILE A 44 4.47 -13.52 5.96
C ILE A 44 4.62 -13.72 4.46
N GLN A 45 5.86 -13.79 3.94
CA GLN A 45 6.07 -14.04 2.51
C GLN A 45 5.53 -15.41 2.08
N GLN A 46 5.69 -16.47 2.89
CA GLN A 46 5.10 -17.78 2.58
C GLN A 46 3.57 -17.73 2.51
N ALA A 47 2.93 -16.96 3.41
CA ALA A 47 1.50 -16.73 3.36
C ALA A 47 1.10 -15.97 2.10
N VAL A 48 1.85 -14.93 1.73
CA VAL A 48 1.66 -14.19 0.48
C VAL A 48 1.81 -15.10 -0.73
N ASP A 49 2.82 -15.96 -0.78
CA ASP A 49 3.07 -16.90 -1.88
C ASP A 49 1.91 -17.90 -2.04
N HIS A 50 1.37 -18.39 -0.92
CA HIS A 50 0.23 -19.31 -0.91
C HIS A 50 -1.11 -18.64 -1.27
N ALA A 51 -1.28 -17.36 -0.95
CA ALA A 51 -2.54 -16.65 -1.11
C ALA A 51 -2.96 -16.51 -2.57
N THR A 52 -4.25 -16.29 -2.77
CA THR A 52 -4.86 -15.90 -4.05
C THR A 52 -5.44 -14.49 -3.96
N ASN A 53 -5.77 -13.89 -5.11
CA ASN A 53 -6.32 -12.53 -5.13
C ASN A 53 -7.59 -12.43 -4.28
N GLY A 54 -7.63 -11.42 -3.42
CA GLY A 54 -8.70 -11.13 -2.47
C GLY A 54 -8.42 -11.62 -1.05
N ASP A 55 -7.54 -12.60 -0.85
CA ASP A 55 -7.35 -13.25 0.44
C ASP A 55 -6.92 -12.28 1.54
N LEU A 56 -7.32 -12.63 2.78
CA LEU A 56 -6.93 -11.94 4.01
C LEU A 56 -5.81 -12.71 4.69
N ILE A 57 -4.69 -12.05 4.92
CA ILE A 57 -3.57 -12.55 5.73
C ILE A 57 -3.61 -11.84 7.08
N ILE A 58 -3.86 -12.60 8.14
CA ILE A 58 -3.79 -12.12 9.52
C ILE A 58 -2.41 -12.46 10.07
N VAL A 59 -1.68 -11.42 10.49
CA VAL A 59 -0.35 -11.52 11.09
C VAL A 59 -0.49 -11.27 12.59
N TYR A 60 -0.23 -12.31 13.39
CA TYR A 60 -0.28 -12.21 14.85
C TYR A 60 0.99 -11.58 15.43
N PRO A 61 0.99 -11.15 16.71
CA PRO A 61 2.15 -10.53 17.33
C PRO A 61 3.42 -11.39 17.21
N GLY A 62 4.50 -10.76 16.77
CA GLY A 62 5.78 -11.42 16.53
C GLY A 62 6.81 -10.45 15.94
N ASN A 63 8.05 -10.90 15.84
CA ASN A 63 9.10 -10.21 15.10
C ASN A 63 9.41 -11.01 13.83
N TYR A 64 9.17 -10.40 12.69
CA TYR A 64 9.32 -10.99 11.37
C TYR A 64 10.49 -10.30 10.68
N GLU A 65 11.63 -10.98 10.64
CA GLU A 65 12.82 -10.49 9.94
C GLU A 65 12.83 -11.03 8.51
N GLU A 66 12.06 -10.37 7.63
CA GLU A 66 11.90 -10.75 6.23
C GLU A 66 11.57 -9.54 5.35
N THR A 67 11.64 -9.70 4.04
CA THR A 67 11.11 -8.74 3.07
C THR A 67 9.88 -9.32 2.39
N ILE A 68 8.89 -8.47 2.11
CA ILE A 68 7.57 -8.89 1.65
C ILE A 68 7.28 -8.25 0.28
N LEU A 69 6.98 -9.08 -0.71
CA LEU A 69 6.53 -8.68 -2.04
C LEU A 69 5.04 -9.00 -2.21
N VAL A 70 4.20 -7.97 -2.13
CA VAL A 70 2.75 -8.07 -2.35
C VAL A 70 2.45 -7.88 -3.84
N ASN A 71 2.47 -8.99 -4.58
CA ASN A 71 2.26 -9.06 -6.03
C ASN A 71 0.87 -9.61 -6.45
N LYS A 72 -0.01 -9.83 -5.47
CA LYS A 72 -1.40 -10.22 -5.62
C LYS A 72 -2.27 -9.23 -4.85
N THR A 73 -3.50 -9.02 -5.30
CA THR A 73 -4.45 -8.18 -4.56
C THR A 73 -4.72 -8.88 -3.22
N LEU A 74 -4.22 -8.34 -2.12
CA LEU A 74 -4.28 -8.98 -0.80
C LEU A 74 -4.64 -7.97 0.27
N HIS A 75 -5.28 -8.47 1.33
CA HIS A 75 -5.47 -7.72 2.57
C HIS A 75 -4.53 -8.30 3.62
N ILE A 76 -3.56 -7.53 4.08
CA ILE A 76 -2.63 -7.91 5.14
C ILE A 76 -2.97 -7.10 6.39
N GLN A 77 -3.31 -7.79 7.46
CA GLN A 77 -3.76 -7.21 8.72
C GLN A 77 -2.91 -7.72 9.87
N GLY A 78 -2.22 -6.82 10.54
CA GLY A 78 -1.55 -7.08 11.81
C GLY A 78 -2.52 -6.99 12.97
N GLU A 79 -2.46 -7.98 13.86
CA GLU A 79 -3.14 -7.98 15.14
C GLU A 79 -2.10 -7.81 16.25
N GLY A 80 -2.28 -6.80 17.11
CA GLY A 80 -1.34 -6.49 18.19
C GLY A 80 0.04 -6.01 17.72
N GLU A 81 0.08 -5.25 16.62
CA GLU A 81 1.26 -4.56 16.08
C GLU A 81 2.49 -5.48 15.84
N PRO A 82 2.38 -6.53 15.00
CA PRO A 82 3.54 -7.33 14.63
C PRO A 82 4.63 -6.48 14.01
N VAL A 83 5.87 -6.74 14.41
CA VAL A 83 7.04 -6.00 13.94
C VAL A 83 7.61 -6.70 12.72
N ILE A 84 7.76 -5.95 11.63
CA ILE A 84 8.38 -6.42 10.39
C ILE A 84 9.63 -5.58 10.17
N SER A 85 10.77 -6.26 10.05
CA SER A 85 12.07 -5.65 9.84
C SER A 85 12.86 -6.43 8.80
N CYS A 86 13.95 -5.88 8.30
CA CYS A 86 14.86 -6.59 7.41
C CYS A 86 16.30 -6.52 7.92
N SER A 87 17.06 -7.58 7.66
CA SER A 87 18.48 -7.68 8.05
C SER A 87 19.39 -6.77 7.22
N ASN A 88 19.00 -6.49 5.97
CA ASN A 88 19.72 -5.64 5.04
C ASN A 88 19.26 -4.18 5.16
N ASN A 89 20.21 -3.24 5.26
CA ASN A 89 19.89 -1.81 5.29
C ASN A 89 19.71 -1.21 3.87
N THR A 90 19.20 -2.01 2.93
CA THR A 90 18.98 -1.64 1.52
C THR A 90 17.71 -2.30 0.99
N GLY A 91 17.07 -1.68 0.00
CA GLY A 91 15.84 -2.19 -0.61
C GLY A 91 14.58 -1.71 0.13
N SER A 92 13.59 -2.58 0.30
CA SER A 92 12.33 -2.25 0.97
C SER A 92 11.86 -3.40 1.85
N ILE A 93 11.32 -3.09 3.04
CA ILE A 93 10.76 -4.11 3.94
C ILE A 93 9.48 -4.69 3.32
N ILE A 94 8.57 -3.82 2.86
CA ILE A 94 7.36 -4.22 2.14
C ILE A 94 7.34 -3.53 0.78
N THR A 95 7.09 -4.28 -0.29
CA THR A 95 6.90 -3.77 -1.66
C THR A 95 5.52 -4.17 -2.18
N VAL A 96 4.69 -3.20 -2.54
CA VAL A 96 3.32 -3.41 -3.06
C VAL A 96 3.28 -3.11 -4.56
N THR A 97 3.18 -4.17 -5.36
CA THR A 97 3.13 -4.09 -6.83
C THR A 97 1.76 -4.47 -7.40
N ALA A 98 0.88 -5.08 -6.62
CA ALA A 98 -0.50 -5.33 -7.01
C ALA A 98 -1.45 -4.19 -6.63
N ASN A 99 -2.48 -3.98 -7.45
CA ASN A 99 -3.50 -2.98 -7.19
C ASN A 99 -4.48 -3.44 -6.10
N ASN A 100 -5.18 -2.47 -5.50
CA ASN A 100 -6.29 -2.68 -4.58
C ASN A 100 -5.94 -3.51 -3.33
N CYS A 101 -4.69 -3.47 -2.89
CA CYS A 101 -4.26 -4.12 -1.65
C CYS A 101 -4.63 -3.28 -0.42
N ARG A 102 -4.72 -3.93 0.74
CA ARG A 102 -4.87 -3.27 2.04
C ARG A 102 -3.75 -3.72 2.96
N ILE A 103 -2.98 -2.79 3.50
CA ILE A 103 -1.91 -3.06 4.45
C ILE A 103 -2.24 -2.33 5.75
N THR A 104 -2.48 -3.07 6.82
CA THR A 104 -3.06 -2.52 8.05
C THR A 104 -2.46 -3.10 9.32
N GLY A 105 -2.34 -2.30 10.38
CA GLY A 105 -2.01 -2.77 11.72
C GLY A 105 -0.58 -3.28 11.91
N LEU A 106 0.36 -2.95 11.01
CA LEU A 106 1.73 -3.43 11.06
C LEU A 106 2.68 -2.40 11.70
N HIS A 107 3.71 -2.87 12.40
CA HIS A 107 4.86 -2.06 12.79
C HIS A 107 6.03 -2.35 11.85
N ILE A 108 6.25 -1.47 10.88
CA ILE A 108 7.30 -1.57 9.87
C ILE A 108 8.52 -0.80 10.38
N LYS A 109 9.58 -1.55 10.73
CA LYS A 109 10.73 -1.01 11.47
C LYS A 109 12.03 -1.25 10.71
N GLY A 110 12.62 -0.17 10.21
CA GLY A 110 13.96 -0.19 9.66
C GLY A 110 15.04 -0.19 10.73
N ASN A 111 16.29 -0.20 10.28
CA ASN A 111 17.49 -0.15 11.12
C ASN A 111 18.41 1.03 10.75
N LYS A 112 17.82 2.14 10.26
CA LYS A 112 18.56 3.30 9.76
C LYS A 112 19.62 3.77 10.75
N GLN A 113 20.86 3.84 10.26
CA GLN A 113 21.97 4.47 10.94
C GLN A 113 22.19 5.87 10.36
N TRP A 114 22.18 6.89 11.22
CA TRP A 114 22.41 8.27 10.82
C TRP A 114 23.82 8.45 10.25
N GLY A 115 23.91 9.01 9.04
CA GLY A 115 25.18 9.22 8.33
C GLY A 115 25.67 8.05 7.47
N GLY A 116 24.90 6.95 7.37
CA GLY A 116 25.19 5.84 6.46
C GLY A 116 24.55 6.01 5.07
N ASN A 117 25.07 5.29 4.07
CA ASN A 117 24.56 5.26 2.68
C ASN A 117 23.28 4.41 2.50
N GLY A 118 22.53 4.15 3.58
CA GLY A 118 21.35 3.27 3.53
C GLY A 118 20.18 3.94 2.79
N SER A 119 19.59 3.24 1.82
CA SER A 119 18.40 3.66 1.06
C SER A 119 17.18 2.79 1.40
N LEU A 120 17.13 2.24 2.62
CA LEU A 120 16.06 1.35 3.04
C LEU A 120 14.71 2.09 3.07
N THR A 121 13.75 1.56 2.33
CA THR A 121 12.35 1.99 2.38
C THR A 121 11.56 1.09 3.33
N GLY A 122 10.70 1.67 4.17
CA GLY A 122 9.77 0.89 4.98
C GLY A 122 8.73 0.20 4.10
N LEU A 123 7.91 1.00 3.43
CA LEU A 123 6.85 0.53 2.55
C LEU A 123 6.93 1.21 1.19
N LYS A 124 7.19 0.43 0.14
CA LYS A 124 7.23 0.89 -1.25
C LYS A 124 5.93 0.57 -1.98
N ILE A 125 5.38 1.55 -2.69
CA ILE A 125 4.18 1.42 -3.52
C ILE A 125 4.52 1.80 -4.95
N SER A 126 4.21 0.90 -5.89
CA SER A 126 4.35 1.14 -7.34
C SER A 126 3.10 0.70 -8.11
N SER A 127 1.95 0.75 -7.45
CA SER A 127 0.66 0.24 -7.92
C SER A 127 -0.50 1.09 -7.38
N ALA A 128 -1.69 0.92 -7.96
CA ALA A 128 -2.81 1.83 -7.77
C ALA A 128 -3.90 1.28 -6.83
N GLY A 129 -4.68 2.18 -6.24
CA GLY A 129 -5.89 1.83 -5.49
C GLY A 129 -5.65 1.17 -4.14
N ASN A 130 -4.42 1.22 -3.61
CA ASN A 130 -4.09 0.58 -2.35
C ASN A 130 -4.49 1.43 -1.14
N LYS A 131 -4.78 0.76 -0.02
CA LYS A 131 -5.05 1.40 1.27
C LYS A 131 -3.97 1.00 2.28
N ILE A 132 -3.20 1.98 2.74
CA ILE A 132 -2.21 1.82 3.81
C ILE A 132 -2.75 2.53 5.04
N GLU A 133 -3.19 1.77 6.03
CA GLU A 133 -3.98 2.31 7.15
C GLU A 133 -3.56 1.76 8.51
N ASN A 134 -3.50 2.61 9.54
CA ASN A 134 -3.18 2.20 10.91
C ASN A 134 -1.85 1.44 11.04
N ASN A 135 -0.81 1.84 10.28
CA ASN A 135 0.53 1.27 10.43
C ASN A 135 1.45 2.24 11.17
N THR A 136 2.43 1.67 11.86
CA THR A 136 3.55 2.40 12.44
C THR A 136 4.79 2.18 11.57
N ILE A 137 5.42 3.25 11.08
CA ILE A 137 6.55 3.18 10.15
C ILE A 137 7.70 4.05 10.65
N GLU A 138 8.83 3.44 10.98
CA GLU A 138 9.96 4.15 11.58
C GLU A 138 11.35 3.63 11.19
N ASN A 139 12.36 4.48 11.42
CA ASN A 139 13.78 4.18 11.30
C ASN A 139 14.20 3.72 9.89
N THR A 140 13.65 4.36 8.86
CA THR A 140 13.96 4.10 7.45
C THR A 140 14.48 5.35 6.75
N TYR A 141 15.03 5.19 5.55
CA TYR A 141 15.34 6.34 4.71
C TYR A 141 14.03 6.96 4.20
N TYR A 142 13.19 6.16 3.54
CA TYR A 142 11.83 6.55 3.17
C TYR A 142 10.84 5.72 3.97
N GLY A 143 10.01 6.35 4.80
CA GLY A 143 8.94 5.64 5.52
C GLY A 143 8.01 4.96 4.52
N VAL A 144 7.40 5.78 3.67
CA VAL A 144 6.63 5.35 2.50
C VAL A 144 7.25 5.94 1.24
N GLU A 145 7.59 5.10 0.27
CA GLU A 145 8.04 5.52 -1.06
C GLU A 145 6.95 5.20 -2.09
N MET A 146 6.51 6.22 -2.83
CA MET A 146 5.54 6.10 -3.91
C MET A 146 6.19 6.52 -5.23
N SER A 147 6.13 5.64 -6.21
CA SER A 147 6.78 5.85 -7.52
C SER A 147 5.77 5.71 -8.66
N ARG A 148 6.24 5.85 -9.91
CA ARG A 148 5.41 5.73 -11.12
C ARG A 148 4.45 4.52 -11.02
N GLY A 149 3.16 4.78 -11.21
CA GLY A 149 2.09 3.78 -11.09
C GLY A 149 1.38 3.79 -9.73
N ALA A 150 1.91 4.50 -8.74
CA ALA A 150 1.30 4.67 -7.43
C ALA A 150 0.20 5.75 -7.44
N ASP A 151 -0.88 5.50 -8.19
CA ASP A 151 -2.02 6.41 -8.30
C ASP A 151 -3.23 5.96 -7.48
N ASN A 152 -4.06 6.91 -7.03
CA ASN A 152 -5.33 6.63 -6.32
C ASN A 152 -5.15 5.81 -5.02
N ASN A 153 -4.03 5.95 -4.32
CA ASN A 153 -3.80 5.28 -3.04
C ASN A 153 -4.28 6.15 -1.86
N LEU A 154 -4.64 5.48 -0.77
CA LEU A 154 -5.03 6.09 0.50
C LEU A 154 -3.96 5.76 1.55
N ILE A 155 -3.28 6.77 2.07
CA ILE A 155 -2.34 6.67 3.18
C ILE A 155 -2.99 7.36 4.37
N ILE A 156 -3.62 6.59 5.27
CA ILE A 156 -4.47 7.15 6.32
C ILE A 156 -4.23 6.59 7.72
N PHE A 157 -4.39 7.42 8.76
CA PHE A 157 -4.24 7.00 10.16
C PHE A 157 -2.90 6.33 10.51
N ASN A 158 -1.84 6.56 9.73
CA ASN A 158 -0.53 5.99 10.01
C ASN A 158 0.26 6.89 10.97
N HIS A 159 1.16 6.27 11.73
CA HIS A 159 2.19 6.95 12.50
C HIS A 159 3.54 6.78 11.81
N ILE A 160 4.04 7.85 11.18
CA ILE A 160 5.24 7.81 10.34
C ILE A 160 6.30 8.72 10.95
N PHE A 161 7.32 8.13 11.56
CA PHE A 161 8.27 8.91 12.35
C PHE A 161 9.73 8.44 12.29
N ASN A 162 10.66 9.34 12.61
CA ASN A 162 12.10 9.06 12.66
C ASN A 162 12.70 8.52 11.35
N ASN A 163 12.18 8.98 10.19
CA ASN A 163 12.70 8.62 8.87
C ASN A 163 13.56 9.76 8.28
N THR A 164 14.19 9.55 7.11
CA THR A 164 14.76 10.71 6.36
C THR A 164 13.60 11.53 5.82
N ASP A 165 12.79 10.93 4.96
CA ASP A 165 11.49 11.47 4.59
C ASP A 165 10.41 10.51 5.10
N GLY A 166 9.36 11.06 5.71
CA GLY A 166 8.24 10.25 6.17
C GLY A 166 7.53 9.60 4.98
N VAL A 167 7.17 10.43 4.00
CA VAL A 167 6.64 9.99 2.71
C VAL A 167 7.38 10.71 1.59
N GLU A 168 7.90 9.95 0.63
CA GLU A 168 8.33 10.47 -0.68
C GLU A 168 7.39 9.95 -1.76
N ALA A 169 6.78 10.85 -2.53
CA ALA A 169 5.97 10.51 -3.68
C ALA A 169 6.45 11.24 -4.93
N ILE A 170 6.88 10.47 -5.92
CA ILE A 170 7.44 10.95 -7.18
C ILE A 170 6.67 10.35 -8.35
N LEU A 171 6.22 11.18 -9.29
CA LEU A 171 5.39 10.74 -10.42
C LEU A 171 4.12 9.98 -9.97
N ALA A 172 3.55 10.38 -8.83
CA ALA A 172 2.39 9.74 -8.21
C ALA A 172 1.22 10.72 -8.11
N CYS A 173 0.04 10.31 -8.57
CA CYS A 173 -1.10 11.19 -8.76
C CYS A 173 -2.37 10.70 -8.05
N ASN A 174 -3.25 11.64 -7.73
CA ASN A 174 -4.58 11.36 -7.16
C ASN A 174 -4.54 10.58 -5.82
N ASN A 175 -3.46 10.70 -5.04
CA ASN A 175 -3.37 10.05 -3.74
C ASN A 175 -3.93 10.93 -2.62
N VAL A 176 -4.39 10.29 -1.55
CA VAL A 176 -4.89 10.98 -0.35
C VAL A 176 -4.05 10.58 0.85
N PHE A 177 -3.47 11.58 1.52
CA PHE A 177 -2.77 11.45 2.78
C PHE A 177 -3.63 12.10 3.85
N SER A 178 -4.21 11.32 4.77
CA SER A 178 -5.15 11.88 5.75
C SER A 178 -5.10 11.27 7.14
N HIS A 179 -5.30 12.10 8.17
CA HIS A 179 -5.30 11.66 9.58
C HIS A 179 -4.02 10.96 10.02
N ASN A 180 -2.89 11.17 9.33
CA ASN A 180 -1.60 10.64 9.74
C ASN A 180 -0.95 11.53 10.80
N ASN A 181 -0.23 10.91 11.72
CA ASN A 181 0.73 11.58 12.58
C ASN A 181 2.13 11.41 11.97
N ILE A 182 2.71 12.50 11.47
CA ILE A 182 3.97 12.49 10.73
C ILE A 182 4.98 13.35 11.50
N SER A 183 5.94 12.72 12.16
CA SER A 183 6.79 13.42 13.11
C SER A 183 8.27 13.05 13.07
N TRP A 184 9.14 13.96 13.47
CA TRP A 184 10.58 13.69 13.61
C TRP A 184 11.26 13.14 12.34
N ASN A 185 10.74 13.47 11.15
CA ASN A 185 11.39 13.11 9.89
C ASN A 185 12.41 14.18 9.52
N HIS A 186 13.63 13.75 9.22
CA HIS A 186 14.79 14.63 9.14
C HIS A 186 14.71 15.67 8.01
N HIS A 187 14.15 15.28 6.86
CA HIS A 187 14.01 16.13 5.68
C HIS A 187 12.58 16.63 5.53
N SER A 188 11.63 15.76 5.20
CA SER A 188 10.24 16.13 4.98
C SER A 188 9.29 15.14 5.68
N GLY A 189 8.18 15.63 6.20
CA GLY A 189 7.06 14.78 6.58
C GLY A 189 6.43 14.14 5.35
N VAL A 190 5.98 14.98 4.41
CA VAL A 190 5.56 14.55 3.06
C VAL A 190 6.28 15.36 2.01
N TYR A 191 6.95 14.67 1.09
CA TYR A 191 7.57 15.23 -0.10
C TYR A 191 6.80 14.78 -1.35
N LEU A 192 6.28 15.74 -2.13
CA LEU A 192 5.72 15.49 -3.46
C LEU A 192 6.67 16.07 -4.51
N GLY A 193 7.32 15.18 -5.26
CA GLY A 193 8.30 15.52 -6.29
C GLY A 193 7.81 15.26 -7.71
N TYR A 194 8.40 15.97 -8.68
CA TYR A 194 8.37 15.70 -10.12
C TYR A 194 7.03 15.24 -10.70
N GLN A 195 6.25 16.17 -11.26
CA GLN A 195 4.99 15.89 -11.94
C GLN A 195 3.95 15.11 -11.10
N SER A 196 4.10 15.04 -9.77
CA SER A 196 3.05 14.57 -8.86
C SER A 196 1.90 15.59 -8.83
N ARG A 197 0.68 15.12 -9.12
CA ARG A 197 -0.49 15.98 -9.32
C ARG A 197 -1.74 15.45 -8.64
N TYR A 198 -2.64 16.38 -8.30
CA TYR A 198 -3.96 16.06 -7.77
C TYR A 198 -3.94 15.25 -6.47
N ASN A 199 -2.82 15.29 -5.73
CA ASN A 199 -2.76 14.68 -4.42
C ASN A 199 -3.41 15.60 -3.38
N THR A 200 -4.04 15.01 -2.37
CA THR A 200 -4.68 15.72 -1.26
C THR A 200 -4.00 15.31 0.05
N ILE A 201 -3.38 16.27 0.73
CA ILE A 201 -2.81 16.13 2.06
C ILE A 201 -3.73 16.88 3.02
N THR A 202 -4.49 16.16 3.85
CA THR A 202 -5.52 16.79 4.69
C THR A 202 -5.73 16.13 6.05
N GLN A 203 -6.03 16.94 7.08
CA GLN A 203 -6.29 16.45 8.43
C GLN A 203 -5.12 15.66 9.06
N ASN A 204 -3.88 15.91 8.60
CA ASN A 204 -2.69 15.33 9.20
C ASN A 204 -2.12 16.24 10.29
N ILE A 205 -1.31 15.65 11.17
CA ILE A 205 -0.54 16.38 12.17
C ILE A 205 0.95 16.20 11.83
N PHE A 206 1.65 17.30 11.56
CA PHE A 206 3.07 17.35 11.23
C PHE A 206 3.85 17.96 12.39
N ILE A 207 4.76 17.20 13.01
CA ILE A 207 5.48 17.64 14.22
C ILE A 207 6.99 17.47 14.08
N ASN A 208 7.78 18.52 14.34
CA ASN A 208 9.25 18.43 14.42
C ASN A 208 9.92 17.79 13.20
N ASN A 209 9.40 18.00 11.99
CA ASN A 209 10.04 17.58 10.76
C ASN A 209 10.95 18.70 10.21
N GLY A 210 11.93 18.35 9.37
CA GLY A 210 12.70 19.34 8.63
C GLY A 210 11.81 20.22 7.73
N ARG A 211 10.80 19.61 7.10
CA ARG A 211 9.70 20.27 6.41
C ARG A 211 8.42 19.53 6.76
N GLY A 212 7.32 20.21 7.04
CA GLY A 212 6.04 19.53 7.18
C GLY A 212 5.63 18.93 5.83
N VAL A 213 5.38 19.80 4.85
CA VAL A 213 5.14 19.41 3.44
C VAL A 213 6.09 20.13 2.49
N HIS A 214 6.71 19.38 1.58
CA HIS A 214 7.58 19.91 0.53
C HIS A 214 7.07 19.54 -0.87
N LEU A 215 6.84 20.55 -1.72
CA LEU A 215 6.38 20.38 -3.10
C LEU A 215 7.49 20.85 -4.06
N LYS A 216 8.01 19.95 -4.91
CA LYS A 216 9.08 20.26 -5.87
C LYS A 216 8.72 19.83 -7.28
N GLY A 217 8.50 20.79 -8.17
CA GLY A 217 8.01 20.51 -9.54
C GLY A 217 6.67 19.76 -9.57
N ALA A 218 5.91 19.81 -8.46
CA ALA A 218 4.58 19.23 -8.29
C ALA A 218 3.52 20.33 -8.49
N SER A 219 2.33 19.97 -8.98
CA SER A 219 1.31 20.97 -9.34
C SER A 219 -0.10 20.42 -9.13
N SER A 220 -1.08 21.30 -8.94
CA SER A 220 -2.49 20.93 -8.73
C SER A 220 -2.72 20.02 -7.51
N ASN A 221 -1.88 20.12 -6.48
CA ASN A 221 -2.07 19.40 -5.22
C ASN A 221 -2.78 20.29 -4.19
N LYS A 222 -3.38 19.67 -3.18
CA LYS A 222 -4.08 20.34 -2.07
C LYS A 222 -3.40 19.98 -0.75
N VAL A 223 -3.02 20.98 0.03
CA VAL A 223 -2.52 20.86 1.40
C VAL A 223 -3.44 21.68 2.28
N VAL A 224 -4.45 21.04 2.86
CA VAL A 224 -5.56 21.73 3.54
C VAL A 224 -5.96 21.08 4.86
N GLN A 225 -6.37 21.85 5.85
CA GLN A 225 -6.87 21.33 7.14
C GLN A 225 -5.84 20.48 7.90
N ASN A 226 -4.55 20.73 7.71
CA ASN A 226 -3.49 20.06 8.48
C ASN A 226 -3.10 20.93 9.68
N THR A 227 -2.54 20.28 10.71
CA THR A 227 -1.91 20.96 11.84
C THR A 227 -0.40 20.78 11.76
N PHE A 228 0.31 21.88 11.77
CA PHE A 228 1.76 21.99 11.66
C PHE A 228 2.32 22.54 12.97
N ILE A 229 3.26 21.82 13.58
CA ILE A 229 3.81 22.14 14.91
C ILE A 229 5.33 22.00 14.88
N ASN A 230 6.05 23.11 15.11
CA ASN A 230 7.52 23.12 15.26
C ASN A 230 8.28 22.41 14.12
N ASN A 231 7.80 22.44 12.87
CA ASN A 231 8.63 21.97 11.76
C ASN A 231 9.62 23.08 11.39
N THR A 232 10.84 22.74 10.97
CA THR A 232 11.83 23.77 10.60
C THR A 232 11.29 24.66 9.47
N ILE A 233 10.51 24.08 8.56
CA ILE A 233 9.70 24.79 7.57
C ILE A 233 8.33 24.10 7.50
N GLU A 234 7.24 24.81 7.77
CA GLU A 234 5.92 24.17 7.81
C GLU A 234 5.46 23.64 6.45
N THR A 235 5.51 24.50 5.42
CA THR A 235 5.23 24.13 4.03
C THR A 235 6.19 24.84 3.09
N SER A 236 6.58 24.21 1.99
CA SER A 236 7.42 24.85 0.96
C SER A 236 7.12 24.36 -0.45
N GLU A 237 7.28 25.28 -1.41
CA GLU A 237 7.19 25.01 -2.84
C GLU A 237 8.49 25.44 -3.51
N CYS A 238 8.99 24.66 -4.48
CA CYS A 238 10.09 25.10 -5.34
C CYS A 238 10.11 24.43 -6.72
N CYS A 239 11.01 24.92 -7.58
CA CYS A 239 11.39 24.28 -8.85
C CYS A 239 10.20 24.05 -9.79
N GLY A 240 9.34 25.07 -9.95
CA GLY A 240 8.19 25.05 -10.85
C GLY A 240 6.88 24.59 -10.20
N ALA A 241 6.87 24.42 -8.88
CA ALA A 241 5.66 24.17 -8.08
C ALA A 241 4.95 25.46 -7.63
N GLU A 242 5.69 26.56 -7.55
CA GLU A 242 5.26 27.82 -6.93
C GLU A 242 3.94 28.33 -7.52
N GLY A 243 2.93 28.54 -6.65
CA GLY A 243 1.63 29.09 -7.04
C GLY A 243 0.74 28.14 -7.85
N LYS A 244 1.12 26.86 -7.98
CA LYS A 244 0.32 25.84 -8.70
C LYS A 244 -0.42 24.89 -7.78
N ASN A 245 -0.24 25.01 -6.47
CA ASN A 245 -0.88 24.15 -5.48
C ASN A 245 -1.75 24.99 -4.54
N LEU A 246 -2.76 24.35 -3.95
CA LEU A 246 -3.66 24.96 -2.99
C LEU A 246 -3.14 24.65 -1.58
N ILE A 247 -2.61 25.66 -0.89
CA ILE A 247 -2.15 25.55 0.50
C ILE A 247 -2.95 26.55 1.33
N GLN A 248 -3.99 26.08 2.01
CA GLN A 248 -4.91 26.94 2.77
C GLN A 248 -5.56 26.18 3.92
N ASP A 249 -6.26 26.89 4.80
CA ASP A 249 -7.04 26.30 5.89
C ASP A 249 -6.22 25.37 6.81
N ASN A 250 -4.90 25.58 6.91
CA ASN A 250 -4.02 24.85 7.81
C ASN A 250 -3.80 25.64 9.11
N ILE A 251 -3.53 24.91 10.19
CA ILE A 251 -3.19 25.45 11.50
C ILE A 251 -1.68 25.35 11.68
N TYR A 252 -1.03 26.46 12.04
CA TYR A 252 0.41 26.54 12.30
C TYR A 252 0.62 26.94 13.76
N ARG A 253 1.43 26.18 14.52
CA ARG A 253 1.67 26.36 15.96
C ARG A 253 3.13 26.24 16.33
#